data_AF-A0A963VKR8-F1
#
_entry.id   AF-A0A963VKR8-F1
#
_cell.length_a   1.000
_cell.length_b   1.000
_cell.length_c   1.000
_cell.angle_alpha   90.00
_cell.angle_beta   90.00
_cell.angle_gamma   90.00
#
_symmetry.space_group_name_H-M   'P 1'
#
loop_
_entity.id
_entity.type
_entity.pdbx_description
1 polymer ?
#
loop_
_entity_poly.entity_id
_entity_poly.type
_entity_poly.pdbx_seq_one_letter_code
_entity_poly.pdbx_strand_id
1 'polypeptide(L)'
;MTDADRRRIVAWLLKRIDATDGAPQTRWRHLQAAHIAGQPLLAVHATVHLHMLRQAWRDRDPREVAGQLLRLALVPLGHATGRLPIGNSGRSDVSAFSAMAVRPDLAMLLSQAVRQAAGPATRQQRGP
;
A
#
# COMPACT_ATOMS: atom_id res chain seq x y z
N MET A 1 -5.84 2.98 14.97
CA MET A 1 -4.74 3.38 14.05
C MET A 1 -5.09 4.72 13.46
N THR A 2 -4.29 5.75 13.75
CA THR A 2 -4.54 7.13 13.32
C THR A 2 -4.08 7.36 11.86
N ASP A 3 -4.44 8.50 11.28
CA ASP A 3 -3.94 8.93 9.97
C ASP A 3 -2.41 9.08 9.95
N ALA A 4 -1.84 9.56 11.07
CA ALA A 4 -0.39 9.65 11.24
C ALA A 4 0.26 8.25 11.22
N ASP A 5 -0.36 7.27 11.88
CA ASP A 5 0.14 5.88 11.86
C ASP A 5 0.07 5.29 10.45
N ARG A 6 -1.04 5.50 9.73
CA ARG A 6 -1.18 5.08 8.33
C ARG A 6 -0.09 5.67 7.45
N ARG A 7 0.20 6.97 7.57
CA ARG A 7 1.27 7.63 6.82
C ARG A 7 2.64 7.02 7.15
N ARG A 8 2.94 6.75 8.42
CA ARG A 8 4.20 6.09 8.85
C ARG A 8 4.32 4.68 8.29
N ILE A 9 3.26 3.88 8.35
CA ILE A 9 3.21 2.51 7.81
C ILE A 9 3.47 2.53 6.29
N VAL A 10 2.76 3.39 5.55
CA VAL A 10 2.94 3.52 4.11
C VAL A 10 4.36 4.00 3.78
N ALA A 11 4.88 5.00 4.48
CA ALA A 11 6.25 5.47 4.27
C ALA A 11 7.29 4.37 4.51
N TRP A 12 7.10 3.54 5.55
CA TRP A 12 7.96 2.39 5.81
C TRP A 12 7.90 1.37 4.67
N LEU A 13 6.71 1.04 4.16
CA LEU A 13 6.51 0.11 3.05
C LEU A 13 7.13 0.62 1.75
N LEU A 14 6.95 1.90 1.43
CA LEU A 14 7.50 2.51 0.21
C LEU A 14 9.03 2.55 0.23
N LYS A 15 9.67 2.88 1.37
CA LYS A 15 11.14 2.84 1.51
C LYS A 15 11.74 1.46 1.22
N ARG A 16 10.99 0.39 1.44
CA ARG A 16 11.44 -0.99 1.20
C ARG A 16 11.39 -1.39 -0.28
N ILE A 17 10.70 -0.63 -1.13
CA ILE A 17 10.71 -0.86 -2.58
C ILE A 17 12.11 -0.62 -3.15
N ASP A 18 12.79 0.44 -2.70
CA ASP A 18 14.13 0.79 -3.16
C ASP A 18 15.23 0.02 -2.42
N ALA A 19 15.01 -0.34 -1.14
CA ALA A 19 15.94 -1.12 -0.34
C ALA A 19 15.91 -2.63 -0.63
N THR A 20 15.05 -3.08 -1.55
CA THR A 20 15.05 -4.49 -1.98
C THR A 20 15.86 -4.62 -3.27
N ASP A 21 17.03 -5.28 -3.16
CA ASP A 21 17.74 -5.90 -4.30
C ASP A 21 16.92 -7.03 -4.94
N GLY A 22 15.73 -7.31 -4.39
CA GLY A 22 14.91 -8.48 -4.67
C GLY A 22 14.10 -8.42 -5.96
N ALA A 23 13.56 -9.59 -6.30
CA ALA A 23 12.72 -9.85 -7.45
C ALA A 23 11.48 -8.92 -7.52
N PRO A 24 10.95 -8.62 -8.73
CA PRO A 24 9.77 -7.77 -8.94
C PRO A 24 8.58 -8.08 -8.01
N GLN A 25 8.36 -9.36 -7.70
CA GLN A 25 7.27 -9.83 -6.83
C GLN A 25 7.38 -9.30 -5.39
N THR A 26 8.59 -9.07 -4.89
CA THR A 26 8.80 -8.47 -3.56
C THR A 26 8.43 -7.00 -3.56
N ARG A 27 8.77 -6.24 -4.61
CA ARG A 27 8.37 -4.83 -4.75
C ARG A 27 6.86 -4.71 -4.82
N TRP A 28 6.20 -5.56 -5.61
CA TRP A 28 4.74 -5.58 -5.70
C TRP A 28 4.05 -5.93 -4.39
N ARG A 29 4.60 -6.82 -3.56
CA ARG A 29 4.02 -7.10 -2.24
C ARG A 29 4.05 -5.87 -1.33
N HIS A 30 5.15 -5.11 -1.34
CA HIS A 30 5.23 -3.85 -0.57
C HIS A 30 4.25 -2.79 -1.11
N LEU A 31 4.12 -2.66 -2.43
CA LEU A 31 3.16 -1.76 -3.05
C LEU A 31 1.71 -2.12 -2.70
N GLN A 32 1.33 -3.40 -2.79
CA GLN A 32 -0.02 -3.85 -2.46
C GLN A 32 -0.35 -3.62 -0.97
N ALA A 33 0.60 -3.90 -0.07
CA ALA A 33 0.44 -3.58 1.34
C ALA A 33 0.32 -2.05 1.57
N ALA A 34 1.14 -1.24 0.89
CA ALA A 34 1.08 0.21 0.99
C ALA A 34 -0.27 0.76 0.50
N HIS A 35 -0.81 0.17 -0.56
CA HIS A 35 -2.12 0.52 -1.10
C HIS A 35 -3.20 0.24 -0.05
N ILE A 36 -3.27 -0.98 0.49
CA ILE A 36 -4.26 -1.36 1.52
C ILE A 36 -4.16 -0.43 2.75
N ALA A 37 -2.95 -0.13 3.23
CA ALA A 37 -2.77 0.77 4.38
C ALA A 37 -3.19 2.22 4.07
N GLY A 38 -2.90 2.68 2.85
CA GLY A 38 -3.15 4.03 2.37
C GLY A 38 -4.55 4.29 1.82
N GLN A 39 -5.34 3.24 1.53
CA GLN A 39 -6.68 3.34 0.94
C GLN A 39 -7.57 4.43 1.57
N PRO A 40 -7.67 4.53 2.90
CA PRO A 40 -8.55 5.53 3.54
C PRO A 40 -8.07 6.98 3.42
N LEU A 41 -6.85 7.24 2.96
CA LEU A 41 -6.27 8.58 2.89
C LEU A 41 -6.05 8.98 1.43
N LEU A 42 -6.92 9.83 0.88
CA LEU A 42 -6.94 10.24 -0.54
C LEU A 42 -5.54 10.50 -1.11
N ALA A 43 -4.79 11.43 -0.52
CA ALA A 43 -3.48 11.83 -1.03
C ALA A 43 -2.45 10.69 -0.95
N VAL A 44 -2.50 9.87 0.11
CA VAL A 44 -1.60 8.72 0.28
C VAL A 44 -1.96 7.62 -0.72
N HIS A 45 -3.26 7.38 -0.93
CA HIS A 45 -3.78 6.41 -1.88
C HIS A 45 -3.35 6.74 -3.31
N ALA A 46 -3.54 7.99 -3.74
CA ALA A 46 -3.08 8.48 -5.04
C ALA A 46 -1.55 8.34 -5.19
N THR A 47 -0.79 8.71 -4.15
CA THR A 47 0.68 8.56 -4.14
C THR A 47 1.10 7.11 -4.35
N VAL A 48 0.45 6.15 -3.68
CA VAL A 48 0.76 4.73 -3.87
C VAL A 48 0.45 4.27 -5.30
N HIS A 49 -0.65 4.72 -5.92
CA HIS A 49 -0.92 4.43 -7.32
C HIS A 49 0.15 5.00 -8.27
N LEU A 50 0.72 6.17 -7.99
CA LEU A 50 1.86 6.70 -8.75
C LEU A 50 3.10 5.80 -8.61
N HIS A 51 3.36 5.27 -7.42
CA HIS A 51 4.44 4.29 -7.22
C HIS A 51 4.17 2.97 -7.95
N MET A 52 2.92 2.47 -7.93
CA MET A 52 2.52 1.28 -8.68
C MET A 52 2.65 1.50 -10.19
N LEU A 53 2.23 2.65 -10.70
CA LEU A 53 2.36 3.03 -12.11
C LEU A 53 3.84 3.08 -12.53
N ARG A 54 4.71 3.68 -11.70
CA ARG A 54 6.17 3.68 -11.91
C ARG A 54 6.74 2.26 -11.93
N GLN A 55 6.27 1.36 -11.07
CA GLN A 55 6.71 -0.03 -11.07
C GLN A 55 6.24 -0.77 -12.33
N ALA A 56 4.98 -0.57 -12.76
CA ALA A 56 4.44 -1.15 -13.99
C ALA A 56 5.25 -0.73 -15.22
N TRP A 57 5.66 0.54 -15.30
CA TRP A 57 6.57 1.01 -16.36
C TRP A 57 7.93 0.32 -16.32
N ARG A 58 8.53 0.15 -15.13
CA ARG A 58 9.80 -0.56 -14.96
C ARG A 58 9.72 -2.02 -15.37
N ASP A 59 8.60 -2.67 -15.06
CA ASP A 59 8.36 -4.07 -15.40
C ASP A 59 7.93 -4.26 -16.87
N ARG A 60 7.73 -3.16 -17.61
CA ARG A 60 7.21 -3.15 -19.00
C ARG A 60 5.87 -3.88 -19.13
N ASP A 61 4.98 -3.68 -18.15
CA ASP A 61 3.64 -4.27 -18.12
C ASP A 61 2.59 -3.23 -18.59
N PRO A 62 2.23 -3.18 -19.89
CA PRO A 62 1.31 -2.18 -20.40
C PRO A 62 -0.12 -2.34 -19.86
N ARG A 63 -0.52 -3.57 -19.52
CA ARG A 63 -1.83 -3.84 -18.91
C ARG A 63 -1.92 -3.19 -17.54
N GLU A 64 -0.87 -3.35 -16.75
CA GLU A 64 -0.80 -2.74 -15.42
C GLU A 64 -0.68 -1.21 -15.51
N VAL A 65 0.10 -0.67 -16.46
CA VAL A 65 0.17 0.79 -16.70
C VAL A 65 -1.24 1.36 -16.96
N ALA A 66 -2.00 0.78 -17.89
CA ALA A 66 -3.37 1.21 -18.17
C ALA A 66 -4.29 1.07 -16.94
N GLY A 67 -4.16 -0.03 -16.20
CA GLY A 67 -4.94 -0.27 -14.98
C GLY A 67 -4.68 0.74 -13.86
N GLN A 68 -3.43 1.19 -13.71
CA GLN A 68 -3.05 2.21 -12.73
C GLN A 68 -3.49 3.62 -13.15
N LEU A 69 -3.42 3.95 -14.45
CA LEU A 69 -3.96 5.22 -14.97
C LEU A 69 -5.47 5.33 -14.73
N LEU A 70 -6.22 4.26 -15.01
CA LEU A 70 -7.65 4.20 -14.69
C LEU A 70 -7.90 4.39 -13.19
N ARG A 71 -7.15 3.70 -12.33
CA ARG A 71 -7.32 3.81 -10.87
C ARG A 71 -7.00 5.20 -10.35
N LEU A 72 -5.98 5.88 -10.87
CA LEU A 72 -5.71 7.28 -10.54
C LEU A 72 -6.90 8.19 -10.85
N ALA A 73 -7.57 7.98 -11.99
CA ALA A 73 -8.79 8.71 -12.33
C ALA A 73 -9.97 8.37 -11.40
N LEU A 74 -10.05 7.13 -10.91
CA LEU A 74 -11.12 6.67 -10.02
C LEU A 74 -10.92 7.06 -8.54
N VAL A 75 -9.69 7.32 -8.08
CA VAL A 75 -9.41 7.64 -6.66
C VAL A 75 -10.28 8.79 -6.13
N PRO A 76 -10.40 9.95 -6.80
CA PRO A 76 -11.25 11.04 -6.32
C PRO A 76 -12.72 10.63 -6.23
N LEU A 77 -13.22 9.87 -7.20
CA LEU A 77 -14.61 9.40 -7.24
C LEU A 77 -14.91 8.38 -6.12
N GLY A 78 -14.00 7.44 -5.89
CA GLY A 78 -14.14 6.44 -4.81
C GLY A 78 -14.13 7.08 -3.43
N HIS A 79 -13.29 8.09 -3.22
CA HIS A 79 -13.26 8.85 -1.96
C HIS A 79 -14.50 9.74 -1.78
N ALA A 80 -14.97 10.41 -2.83
CA ALA A 80 -16.18 11.24 -2.77
C ALA A 80 -17.46 10.43 -2.44
N THR A 81 -17.52 9.17 -2.88
CA THR A 81 -18.67 8.28 -2.62
C THR A 81 -18.55 7.49 -1.31
N GLY A 82 -17.38 7.54 -0.63
CA GLY A 82 -17.10 6.77 0.59
C GLY A 82 -17.02 5.25 0.40
N ARG A 83 -17.15 4.75 -0.84
CA ARG A 83 -17.15 3.31 -1.16
C ARG A 83 -15.78 2.86 -1.63
N LEU A 84 -14.89 2.65 -0.67
CA LEU A 84 -13.56 2.10 -0.96
C LEU A 84 -13.59 0.56 -0.91
N PRO A 85 -12.99 -0.13 -1.90
CA PRO A 85 -12.92 -1.59 -1.95
C PRO A 85 -11.86 -2.09 -0.96
N ILE A 86 -12.20 -2.14 0.33
CA ILE A 86 -11.26 -2.49 1.38
C ILE A 86 -10.59 -3.85 1.08
N GLY A 87 -9.26 -3.88 1.25
CA GLY A 87 -8.44 -5.08 1.07
C GLY A 87 -8.12 -5.43 -0.39
N ASN A 88 -8.61 -4.65 -1.35
CA ASN A 88 -8.18 -4.74 -2.75
C ASN A 88 -6.66 -4.52 -2.86
N SER A 89 -6.00 -5.33 -3.67
CA SER A 89 -4.54 -5.27 -3.84
C SER A 89 -4.07 -4.03 -4.62
N GLY A 90 -4.96 -3.40 -5.38
CA GLY A 90 -4.65 -2.29 -6.28
C GLY A 90 -4.11 -2.72 -7.65
N ARG A 91 -3.89 -4.02 -7.87
CA ARG A 91 -3.41 -4.59 -9.14
C ARG A 91 -4.48 -4.56 -10.23
N SER A 92 -4.06 -4.57 -11.49
CA SER A 92 -4.97 -4.55 -12.67
C SER A 92 -5.57 -5.91 -13.03
N ASP A 93 -5.11 -6.98 -12.40
CA ASP A 93 -5.64 -8.35 -12.56
C ASP A 93 -6.93 -8.60 -11.77
N VAL A 94 -7.27 -7.71 -10.84
CA VAL A 94 -8.53 -7.68 -10.10
C VAL A 94 -9.36 -6.46 -10.47
N SER A 95 -10.68 -6.51 -10.27
CA SER A 95 -11.55 -5.34 -10.46
C SER A 95 -11.21 -4.23 -9.47
N ALA A 96 -11.26 -2.97 -9.92
CA ALA A 96 -11.04 -1.79 -9.09
C ALA A 96 -12.15 -1.58 -8.04
N PHE A 97 -13.28 -2.27 -8.17
CA PHE A 97 -14.44 -2.13 -7.27
C PHE A 97 -14.64 -3.35 -6.37
N SER A 98 -13.77 -4.37 -6.47
CA SER A 98 -13.90 -5.60 -5.69
C SER A 98 -13.33 -5.42 -4.29
N ALA A 99 -14.18 -5.48 -3.26
CA ALA A 99 -13.73 -5.65 -1.88
C ALA A 99 -13.24 -7.08 -1.67
N MET A 100 -12.12 -7.24 -0.95
CA MET A 100 -11.43 -8.53 -0.87
C MET A 100 -10.84 -8.75 0.52
N ALA A 101 -10.74 -10.02 0.94
CA ALA A 101 -9.92 -10.36 2.10
C ALA A 101 -8.45 -10.03 1.81
N VAL A 102 -7.76 -9.42 2.78
CA VAL A 102 -6.33 -9.18 2.66
C VAL A 102 -5.61 -10.52 2.63
N ARG A 103 -4.83 -10.76 1.57
CA ARG A 103 -4.05 -12.00 1.45
C ARG A 103 -3.10 -12.18 2.65
N PRO A 104 -2.87 -13.41 3.12
CA PRO A 104 -2.06 -13.67 4.31
C PRO A 104 -0.65 -13.07 4.24
N ASP A 105 0.00 -13.12 3.08
CA ASP A 105 1.35 -12.57 2.88
C ASP A 105 1.38 -11.03 3.02
N LEU A 106 0.34 -10.35 2.54
CA LEU A 106 0.19 -8.90 2.71
C LEU A 106 -0.15 -8.54 4.16
N ALA A 107 -0.98 -9.35 4.84
CA ALA A 107 -1.33 -9.15 6.24
C ALA A 107 -0.09 -9.28 7.16
N MET A 108 0.82 -10.21 6.86
CA MET A 108 2.11 -10.33 7.56
C MET A 108 2.98 -9.09 7.37
N LEU A 109 3.09 -8.59 6.13
CA LEU A 109 3.86 -7.37 5.82
C LEU A 109 3.27 -6.14 6.49
N LEU A 110 1.94 -5.99 6.49
CA LEU A 110 1.25 -4.91 7.20
C LEU A 110 1.51 -4.98 8.70
N SER A 111 1.43 -6.18 9.28
CA SER A 111 1.72 -6.40 10.71
C SER A 111 3.17 -6.05 11.06
N GLN A 112 4.12 -6.38 10.19
CA GLN A 112 5.52 -5.97 10.35
C GLN A 112 5.67 -4.44 10.27
N ALA A 113 5.05 -3.81 9.28
CA ALA A 113 5.09 -2.37 9.10
C ALA A 113 4.49 -1.62 10.30
N VAL A 114 3.38 -2.12 10.87
CA VAL A 114 2.77 -1.59 12.10
C VAL A 114 3.75 -1.62 13.27
N ARG A 115 4.40 -2.77 13.52
CA ARG A 115 5.40 -2.90 14.61
C ARG A 115 6.58 -1.94 14.44
N GLN A 116 7.00 -1.70 13.20
CA GLN A 116 8.12 -0.81 12.90
C GLN A 116 7.72 0.67 12.97
N ALA A 117 6.51 1.01 12.51
CA ALA A 117 5.96 2.36 12.56
C ALA A 117 5.60 2.82 13.99
N ALA A 118 5.31 1.88 14.89
CA ALA A 118 5.12 2.14 16.32
C ALA A 118 6.44 2.49 17.06
N GLY A 119 7.60 2.32 16.40
CA GLY A 119 8.92 2.42 17.04
C GLY A 119 9.18 1.28 18.04
N PRO A 120 10.41 1.10 18.53
CA PRO A 120 10.57 0.34 19.77
C PRO A 120 9.76 1.09 20.84
N ALA A 121 8.71 0.45 21.36
CA ALA A 121 8.06 0.93 22.57
C ALA A 121 9.19 1.23 23.57
N THR A 122 9.20 2.47 24.07
CA THR A 122 10.10 2.97 25.09
C THR A 122 10.46 1.86 26.06
N ARG A 123 11.65 1.28 25.93
CA ARG A 123 12.27 0.47 26.98
C ARG A 123 12.66 1.46 28.07
N GLN A 124 11.72 1.85 28.91
CA GLN A 124 12.02 2.47 30.18
C GLN A 124 10.93 2.11 31.20
N GLN A 125 11.40 1.74 32.39
CA GLN A 125 10.67 1.43 33.62
C GLN A 125 10.32 -0.06 33.88
N ARG A 126 11.37 -0.85 34.13
CA ARG A 126 11.45 -1.69 35.34
C ARG A 126 12.88 -1.63 35.87
N GLY A 127 13.13 -0.70 36.78
CA GLY A 127 14.15 -0.91 37.81
C GLY A 127 13.50 -1.61 39.00
N PRO A 128 14.21 -2.45 39.74
CA PRO A 128 14.25 -2.33 41.18
C PRO A 128 15.17 -1.18 41.59
#